data_AF-A0A832RVW2-F1
#
_entry.id   AF-A0A832RVW2-F1
#
_cell.length_a   1.000
_cell.length_b   1.000
_cell.length_c   1.000
_cell.angle_alpha   90.00
_cell.angle_beta   90.00
_cell.angle_gamma   90.00
#
_symmetry.space_group_name_H-M   'P 1'
#
loop_
_entity.id
_entity.type
_entity.pdbx_description
1 polymer ?
#
loop_
_entity_poly.entity_id
_entity_poly.type
_entity_poly.pdbx_seq_one_letter_code
_entity_poly.pdbx_strand_id
1 'polypeptide(L)'
;PKGPILDAIEMLKSQNIKIGFIQLKLLNPFPKTYLGFLLKDVKTLIDIEANHVGQLGELLKQHMQRVPDYYVLKYTGRTMTSTELYNSIKDIIEKKAQKRQVLTHGA
;
A
#
# COMPACT_ATOMS: atom_id res chain seq x y z
N PRO A 1 11.83 -2.08 4.35
CA PRO A 1 12.19 -0.82 5.04
C PRO A 1 11.06 0.20 4.86
N LYS A 2 10.73 0.98 5.90
CA LYS A 2 9.61 1.96 5.85
C LYS A 2 9.98 3.34 5.30
N GLY A 3 11.27 3.63 5.11
CA GLY A 3 11.74 4.94 4.63
C GLY A 3 11.07 5.36 3.32
N PRO A 4 11.14 4.55 2.25
CA PRO A 4 10.63 4.95 0.93
C PRO A 4 9.15 5.35 0.90
N ILE A 5 8.30 4.65 1.67
CA ILE A 5 6.87 4.98 1.74
C ILE A 5 6.61 6.24 2.56
N LEU A 6 7.35 6.47 3.64
CA LEU A 6 7.22 7.70 4.43
C LEU A 6 7.69 8.92 3.64
N ASP A 7 8.79 8.79 2.90
CA ASP A 7 9.29 9.85 2.02
C ASP A 7 8.26 10.17 0.92
N ALA A 8 7.69 9.15 0.27
CA ALA A 8 6.64 9.32 -0.73
C ALA A 8 5.40 10.03 -0.16
N ILE A 9 5.01 9.71 1.08
CA ILE A 9 3.88 10.38 1.76
C ILE A 9 4.20 11.85 2.06
N GLU A 10 5.40 12.18 2.52
CA GLU A 10 5.79 13.58 2.75
C GLU A 10 5.86 14.36 1.43
N MET A 11 6.33 13.75 0.34
CA MET A 11 6.26 14.34 -1.00
C MET A 11 4.81 14.64 -1.44
N LEU A 12 3.88 13.70 -1.24
CA LEU A 12 2.46 13.91 -1.58
C LEU A 12 1.80 14.97 -0.70
N LYS A 13 2.16 15.01 0.58
CA LYS A 13 1.69 16.02 1.53
C LYS A 13 2.11 17.43 1.14
N SER A 14 3.30 17.62 0.54
CA SER A 14 3.72 18.90 -0.03
C SER A 14 2.81 19.39 -1.18
N GLN A 15 2.07 18.48 -1.82
CA GLN A 15 1.06 18.77 -2.84
C GLN A 15 -0.37 18.81 -2.27
N ASN A 16 -0.47 18.95 -0.95
CA ASN A 16 -1.73 18.97 -0.20
C ASN A 16 -2.53 17.66 -0.27
N ILE A 17 -1.87 16.55 -0.62
CA ILE A 17 -2.47 15.21 -0.65
C ILE A 17 -2.12 14.50 0.66
N LYS A 18 -3.12 14.27 1.52
CA LYS A 18 -2.93 13.60 2.82
C LYS A 18 -3.27 12.12 2.72
N ILE A 19 -2.36 11.26 3.15
CA ILE A 19 -2.49 9.80 3.06
C ILE A 19 -2.18 9.18 4.42
N GLY A 20 -3.06 8.28 4.87
CA GLY A 20 -2.81 7.47 6.05
C GLY A 20 -1.90 6.29 5.73
N PHE A 21 -1.01 5.94 6.66
CA PHE A 21 -0.12 4.79 6.54
C PHE A 21 -0.31 3.82 7.69
N ILE A 22 -0.49 2.55 7.37
CA ILE A 22 -0.61 1.46 8.34
C ILE A 22 0.46 0.43 8.02
N GLN A 23 1.33 0.14 8.98
CA GLN A 23 2.29 -0.96 8.89
C GLN A 23 1.82 -2.10 9.79
N LEU A 24 1.42 -3.23 9.20
CA LEU A 24 1.17 -4.45 9.95
C LEU A 24 2.51 -5.06 10.38
N LYS A 25 2.71 -5.21 11.70
CA LYS A 25 3.89 -5.86 12.29
C LYS A 25 3.60 -7.25 12.83
N LEU A 26 2.35 -7.52 13.18
CA LEU A 26 1.88 -8.81 13.68
C LEU A 26 0.87 -9.37 12.68
N LEU A 27 1.17 -10.55 12.13
CA LEU A 27 0.28 -11.27 11.21
C LEU A 27 -0.45 -12.42 11.91
N ASN A 28 0.12 -12.97 12.98
CA ASN A 28 -0.51 -14.01 13.79
C ASN A 28 -0.20 -13.81 15.29
N PRO A 29 -1.22 -13.69 16.16
CA PRO A 29 -2.64 -13.59 15.82
C PRO A 29 -2.95 -12.34 14.98
N PHE A 30 -3.80 -12.48 13.96
CA PHE A 30 -4.13 -11.39 13.05
C PHE A 30 -4.93 -10.29 13.78
N PRO A 31 -4.51 -9.01 13.74
CA PRO A 31 -5.09 -7.93 14.54
C PRO A 31 -6.40 -7.37 13.96
N LYS A 32 -7.37 -8.25 13.69
CA LYS A 32 -8.65 -7.94 13.00
C LYS A 32 -9.40 -6.76 13.62
N THR A 33 -9.56 -6.74 14.94
CA THR A 33 -10.39 -5.73 15.62
C THR A 33 -9.80 -4.33 15.49
N TYR A 34 -8.50 -4.18 15.78
CA TYR A 34 -7.83 -2.89 15.72
C TYR A 34 -7.68 -2.40 14.27
N LEU A 35 -7.35 -3.30 13.35
CA LEU A 35 -7.28 -2.94 11.94
C LEU A 35 -8.65 -2.55 11.37
N GLY A 36 -9.72 -3.23 11.81
CA GLY A 36 -11.09 -2.89 11.43
C GLY A 36 -11.49 -1.49 11.89
N PHE A 37 -11.07 -1.09 13.09
CA PHE A 37 -11.27 0.27 13.58
C PHE A 37 -10.54 1.31 12.70
N LEU A 38 -9.26 1.06 12.36
CA LEU A 38 -8.48 1.97 11.52
C LEU A 38 -9.01 2.09 10.09
N LEU A 39 -9.61 1.02 9.56
CA LEU A 39 -10.08 0.95 8.17
C LEU A 39 -11.55 1.38 7.98
N LYS A 40 -12.29 1.65 9.06
CA LYS A 40 -13.75 1.86 9.03
C LYS A 40 -14.22 2.88 7.99
N ASP A 41 -13.53 4.02 7.91
CA ASP A 41 -13.92 5.14 7.03
C ASP A 41 -12.96 5.31 5.83
N VAL A 42 -12.11 4.30 5.57
CA VAL A 42 -11.12 4.34 4.49
C VAL A 42 -11.80 4.07 3.15
N LYS A 43 -11.90 5.11 2.33
CA LYS A 43 -12.49 5.06 0.99
C LYS A 43 -11.64 4.28 -0.02
N THR A 44 -10.33 4.48 0.03
CA THR A 44 -9.37 3.83 -0.87
C THR A 44 -8.28 3.15 -0.05
N LEU A 45 -8.23 1.82 -0.13
CA LEU A 45 -7.22 0.98 0.50
C LEU A 45 -6.22 0.52 -0.56
N ILE A 46 -4.95 0.87 -0.36
CA ILE A 46 -3.85 0.49 -1.24
C ILE A 46 -2.96 -0.49 -0.48
N ASP A 47 -2.82 -1.69 -1.03
CA ASP A 47 -1.92 -2.71 -0.50
C ASP A 47 -0.55 -2.61 -1.20
N ILE A 48 0.53 -2.53 -0.42
CA ILE A 48 1.88 -2.28 -0.90
C ILE A 48 2.81 -3.36 -0.39
N GLU A 49 3.25 -4.25 -1.29
CA GLU A 49 4.00 -5.44 -0.91
C GLU A 49 5.15 -5.79 -1.85
N ALA A 50 6.23 -6.33 -1.28
CA ALA A 50 7.36 -6.85 -2.04
C ALA A 50 7.16 -8.34 -2.39
N ASN A 51 6.02 -8.68 -3.02
CA ASN A 51 5.75 -10.02 -3.51
C ASN A 51 4.87 -10.01 -4.76
N HIS A 52 4.75 -11.16 -5.43
CA HIS A 52 3.96 -11.29 -6.65
C HIS A 52 2.46 -11.44 -6.40
N VAL A 53 2.04 -12.08 -5.30
CA VAL A 53 0.64 -12.54 -5.20
C VAL A 53 -0.27 -11.50 -4.53
N GLY A 54 0.26 -10.61 -3.69
CA GLY A 54 -0.55 -9.76 -2.81
C GLY A 54 -1.03 -10.55 -1.59
N GLN A 55 -0.09 -11.23 -0.91
CA GLN A 55 -0.42 -12.15 0.18
C GLN A 55 -1.09 -11.46 1.38
N LEU A 56 -0.70 -10.22 1.69
CA LEU A 56 -1.35 -9.44 2.75
C LEU A 56 -2.80 -9.11 2.38
N GLY A 57 -3.05 -8.76 1.12
CA GLY A 57 -4.41 -8.57 0.60
C GLY A 57 -5.30 -9.80 0.77
N GLU A 58 -4.76 -11.01 0.58
CA GLU A 58 -5.51 -12.25 0.82
C GLU A 58 -5.78 -12.47 2.32
N LEU A 59 -4.81 -12.18 3.21
CA LEU A 59 -5.03 -12.23 4.66
C LEU A 59 -6.12 -11.25 5.12
N LEU A 60 -6.12 -10.02 4.57
CA LEU A 60 -7.17 -9.03 4.84
C LEU A 60 -8.54 -9.56 4.43
N LYS A 61 -8.64 -10.18 3.26
CA LYS A 61 -9.87 -10.79 2.77
C LYS A 61 -10.32 -11.95 3.67
N GLN A 62 -9.43 -12.86 4.04
CA GLN A 62 -9.74 -14.01 4.87
C GLN A 62 -10.21 -13.62 6.28
N HIS A 63 -9.51 -12.69 6.94
CA HIS A 63 -9.84 -12.31 8.31
C HIS A 63 -10.94 -11.25 8.41
N MET A 64 -11.01 -10.31 7.47
CA MET A 64 -11.84 -9.11 7.58
C MET A 64 -12.89 -8.97 6.49
N GLN A 65 -12.88 -9.82 5.45
CA GLN A 65 -13.71 -9.67 4.24
C GLN A 65 -13.50 -8.31 3.54
N ARG A 66 -12.37 -7.63 3.80
CA ARG A 66 -11.97 -6.38 3.13
C ARG A 66 -10.89 -6.70 2.10
N VAL A 67 -11.19 -6.39 0.84
CA VAL A 67 -10.24 -6.51 -0.26
C VAL A 67 -9.62 -5.13 -0.53
N PRO A 68 -8.29 -5.01 -0.69
CA PRO A 68 -7.67 -3.79 -1.18
C PRO A 68 -8.25 -3.32 -2.52
N ASP A 69 -8.42 -2.01 -2.66
CA ASP A 69 -8.93 -1.41 -3.89
C ASP A 69 -7.85 -1.37 -4.97
N TYR A 70 -6.59 -1.18 -4.55
CA TYR A 70 -5.41 -1.19 -5.41
C TYR A 70 -4.26 -1.99 -4.78
N TYR A 71 -3.38 -2.50 -5.64
CA TYR A 71 -2.15 -3.18 -5.28
C TYR A 71 -0.96 -2.48 -5.93
N VAL A 72 0.08 -2.19 -5.15
CA VAL A 72 1.39 -1.76 -5.61
C VAL A 72 2.41 -2.82 -5.21
N LEU A 73 2.82 -3.62 -6.19
CA LEU A 73 3.63 -4.81 -5.97
C LEU A 73 5.03 -4.64 -6.54
N LYS A 74 6.02 -5.24 -5.87
CA LYS A 74 7.38 -5.33 -6.40
C LYS A 74 7.94 -6.73 -6.19
N TYR A 75 8.46 -7.33 -7.24
CA TYR A 75 9.02 -8.69 -7.19
C TYR A 75 10.24 -8.84 -8.10
N THR A 76 10.96 -7.74 -8.34
CA THR A 76 12.22 -7.73 -9.11
C THR A 76 13.46 -8.10 -8.30
N GLY A 77 13.30 -8.34 -6.99
CA GLY A 77 14.42 -8.53 -6.05
C GLY A 77 15.04 -7.22 -5.54
N ARG A 78 14.70 -6.06 -6.14
CA ARG A 78 15.16 -4.74 -5.70
C ARG A 78 14.18 -4.10 -4.71
N THR A 79 14.70 -3.22 -3.86
CA THR A 79 13.89 -2.44 -2.91
C THR A 79 13.01 -1.43 -3.65
N MET A 80 11.82 -1.14 -3.09
CA MET A 80 10.96 -0.06 -3.60
C MET A 80 11.63 1.29 -3.32
N THR A 81 11.62 2.18 -4.32
CA THR A 81 12.10 3.55 -4.17
C THR A 81 10.97 4.51 -3.82
N SER A 82 11.29 5.64 -3.19
CA SER A 82 10.30 6.66 -2.84
C SER A 82 9.61 7.22 -4.08
N THR A 83 10.36 7.39 -5.19
CA THR A 83 9.83 7.88 -6.47
C THR A 83 8.84 6.91 -7.11
N GLU A 84 9.14 5.60 -7.10
CA GLU A 84 8.20 4.58 -7.60
C GLU A 84 6.88 4.62 -6.81
N LEU A 85 6.98 4.65 -5.48
CA LEU A 85 5.80 4.70 -4.62
C LEU A 85 5.01 5.99 -4.80
N TYR A 86 5.70 7.14 -4.86
CA TYR A 86 5.08 8.44 -5.10
C TYR A 86 4.28 8.44 -6.41
N ASN A 87 4.88 8.01 -7.52
CA ASN A 87 4.23 7.98 -8.82
C ASN A 87 3.01 7.05 -8.82
N SER A 88 3.17 5.82 -8.32
CA SER A 88 2.07 4.85 -8.28
C SER A 88 0.91 5.29 -7.40
N ILE A 89 1.18 5.88 -6.24
CA ILE A 89 0.13 6.39 -5.34
C ILE A 89 -0.56 7.60 -5.97
N LYS A 90 0.19 8.50 -6.61
CA LYS A 90 -0.37 9.65 -7.32
C LYS A 90 -1.30 9.22 -8.45
N ASP A 91 -0.88 8.25 -9.26
CA ASP A 91 -1.70 7.72 -10.35
C ASP A 91 -3.01 7.06 -9.84
N ILE A 92 -2.98 6.43 -8.66
CA ILE A 92 -4.19 5.89 -8.01
C ILE A 92 -5.15 7.01 -7.62
N ILE A 93 -4.63 8.06 -6.99
CA ILE A 93 -5.44 9.20 -6.52
C ILE A 93 -6.05 9.97 -7.69
N GLU A 94 -5.29 10.13 -8.77
CA GLU A 94 -5.75 10.76 -10.02
C GLU A 94 -6.65 9.83 -10.86
N LYS A 95 -6.93 8.61 -10.38
CA LYS A 95 -7.74 7.58 -11.06
C LYS A 95 -7.21 7.18 -12.45
N LYS A 96 -5.90 7.27 -12.65
CA LYS A 96 -5.19 6.88 -13.87
C LYS A 96 -4.57 5.49 -13.77
N ALA A 97 -4.41 4.96 -12.55
CA ALA A 97 -3.80 3.67 -12.32
C ALA A 97 -4.74 2.49 -12.61
N GLN A 98 -4.15 1.40 -13.10
CA GLN A 98 -4.78 0.08 -13.05
C GLN A 98 -4.88 -0.41 -11.60
N LYS A 99 -5.80 -1.35 -11.34
CA LYS A 99 -5.99 -1.98 -10.02
C LYS A 99 -4.69 -2.58 -9.47
N ARG A 100 -3.83 -3.09 -10.33
CA ARG A 100 -2.56 -3.72 -9.96
C ARG A 100 -1.42 -3.02 -10.69
N GLN A 101 -0.53 -2.40 -9.92
CA GLN A 101 0.68 -1.77 -10.41
C GLN A 101 1.89 -2.59 -10.01
N VAL A 102 2.81 -2.81 -10.95
CA VAL A 102 4.04 -3.55 -10.73
C VAL A 102 5.22 -2.59 -10.87
N LEU A 103 5.96 -2.42 -9.79
CA LEU A 103 7.15 -1.59 -9.75
C LEU A 103 8.35 -2.34 -10.35
N THR A 104 9.01 -1.73 -11.31
CA THR A 104 10.09 -2.37 -12.10
C THR A 104 11.44 -1.66 -11.99
N HIS A 105 11.50 -0.46 -11.41
CA HIS A 105 12.71 0.36 -11.35
C HIS A 105 13.54 0.01 -10.10
N GLY A 106 14.57 0.80 -9.81
CA GLY A 106 15.57 0.53 -8.77
C GLY A 106 16.87 0.09 -9.43
N ALA A 107 17.99 0.66 -8.97
CA ALA A 107 19.33 0.30 -9.42
C ALA A 107 19.78 -1.04 -8.82
#